data_AF-A0A7V4F2R3-F1
#
_entry.id   AF-A0A7V4F2R3-F1
#
_cell.length_a   1.000
_cell.length_b   1.000
_cell.length_c   1.000
_cell.angle_alpha   90.00
_cell.angle_beta   90.00
_cell.angle_gamma   90.00
#
_symmetry.space_group_name_H-M   'P 1'
#
loop_
_entity.id
_entity.type
_entity.pdbx_description
1 polymer ?
#
loop_
_entity_poly.entity_id
_entity_poly.type
_entity_poly.pdbx_seq_one_letter_code
_entity_poly.pdbx_strand_id
1 'polypeptide(L)'
;MFLRFARSTQPVTLILLTLMVGVMWFTVPIKSDYCNAPAISIYNWINRLADSTSLPARLTGMASLLLMASLIININTKFLFIGQRTYLPGMLFLLLALMLHQTQSFHAIFWAGLLLLFALDRLLGTHRYEGLANQVFDAALLTGLAAVFYPPLFFLLPFFFFALLILRPFNWREWFLVITGMAIPFYLTYAWIYLFDKPESNHFISGYIHLITFPCPGLKPSATESIVLYYIIFIVLISFFYLLRIMGNIKIFTRKSYYLFMILALNLLLIYWLIPQAGKEIFILLAIPVSYLLALYFLSGRQTRLRLIFFDALVISAILIRYIN
;
A
#
# COMPACT_ATOMS: atom_id res chain seq x y z
N MET A 1 19.90 16.13 -8.50
CA MET A 1 19.94 17.20 -7.47
C MET A 1 19.02 16.85 -6.30
N PHE A 2 17.83 16.30 -6.57
CA PHE A 2 16.81 16.03 -5.56
C PHE A 2 17.17 14.88 -4.61
N LEU A 3 17.92 13.86 -5.06
CA LEU A 3 18.32 12.74 -4.18
C LEU A 3 19.25 13.18 -3.04
N ARG A 4 20.10 14.19 -3.25
CA ARG A 4 20.98 14.73 -2.19
C ARG A 4 20.14 15.36 -1.08
N PHE A 5 19.10 16.08 -1.47
CA PHE A 5 18.15 16.69 -0.56
C PHE A 5 17.31 15.63 0.16
N ALA A 6 16.78 14.64 -0.57
CA ALA A 6 15.96 13.55 -0.03
C ALA A 6 16.73 12.59 0.89
N ARG A 7 18.06 12.54 0.78
CA ARG A 7 18.94 11.83 1.73
C ARG A 7 19.09 12.54 3.06
N SER A 8 18.82 13.85 3.13
CA SER A 8 18.98 14.60 4.37
C SER A 8 17.82 14.29 5.34
N THR A 9 18.13 14.17 6.62
CA THR A 9 17.16 13.97 7.70
C THR A 9 16.62 15.31 8.22
N GLN A 10 16.73 16.37 7.43
CA GLN A 10 16.28 17.70 7.84
C GLN A 10 14.75 17.78 7.73
N PRO A 11 14.03 18.28 8.76
CA PRO A 11 12.58 18.45 8.71
C PRO A 11 12.10 19.28 7.51
N VAL A 12 12.92 20.21 7.03
CA VAL A 12 12.68 21.04 5.83
C VAL A 12 12.38 20.19 4.60
N THR A 13 12.98 19.01 4.47
CA THR A 13 12.71 18.09 3.35
C THR A 13 11.29 17.57 3.35
N LEU A 14 10.75 17.31 4.54
CA LEU A 14 9.40 16.78 4.72
C LEU A 14 8.39 17.89 4.40
N ILE A 15 8.63 19.12 4.87
CA ILE A 15 7.79 20.29 4.58
C ILE A 15 7.73 20.57 3.08
N LEU A 16 8.88 20.62 2.40
CA LEU A 16 8.94 20.85 0.94
C LEU A 16 8.20 19.77 0.16
N LEU A 17 8.29 18.51 0.60
CA LEU A 17 7.63 17.41 -0.06
C LEU A 17 6.12 17.40 0.21
N THR A 18 5.68 17.76 1.42
CA THR A 18 4.26 17.98 1.73
C THR A 18 3.67 19.13 0.91
N LEU A 19 4.42 20.23 0.73
CA LEU A 19 4.00 21.33 -0.15
C LEU A 19 3.88 20.88 -1.61
N MET A 20 4.87 20.13 -2.11
CA MET A 20 4.85 19.58 -3.47
C MET A 20 3.65 18.64 -3.68
N VAL A 21 3.37 17.77 -2.72
CA VAL A 21 2.18 16.89 -2.71
C VAL A 21 0.91 17.72 -2.75
N GLY A 22 0.81 18.76 -1.90
CA GLY A 22 -0.35 19.65 -1.86
C GLY A 22 -0.61 20.29 -3.23
N VAL A 23 0.41 20.90 -3.84
CA VAL A 23 0.26 21.53 -5.17
C VAL A 23 -0.22 20.51 -6.20
N MET A 24 0.42 19.35 -6.29
CA MET A 24 0.05 18.31 -7.26
C MET A 24 -1.31 17.65 -6.99
N TRP A 25 -1.75 17.63 -5.74
CA TRP A 25 -3.01 17.03 -5.34
C TRP A 25 -4.21 17.88 -5.78
N PHE A 26 -4.08 19.21 -5.70
CA PHE A 26 -5.18 20.13 -6.02
C PHE A 26 -5.28 20.52 -7.50
N THR A 27 -4.21 20.37 -8.30
CA THR A 27 -4.17 20.82 -9.70
C THR A 27 -4.95 19.94 -10.68
N VAL A 28 -5.29 18.70 -10.31
CA VAL A 28 -5.88 17.74 -11.27
C VAL A 28 -7.41 17.70 -11.12
N PRO A 29 -8.15 17.74 -12.24
CA PRO A 29 -9.60 17.57 -12.22
C PRO A 29 -9.97 16.14 -11.79
N ILE A 30 -10.95 16.03 -10.91
CA ILE A 30 -11.42 14.72 -10.42
C ILE A 30 -12.17 14.03 -11.56
N LYS A 31 -11.69 12.86 -11.97
CA LYS A 31 -12.49 11.89 -12.71
C LYS A 31 -12.99 10.84 -11.73
N SER A 32 -14.31 10.75 -11.56
CA SER A 32 -14.97 9.78 -10.70
C SER A 32 -15.17 8.44 -11.40
N ASP A 33 -14.15 7.95 -12.09
CA ASP A 33 -14.21 6.66 -12.79
C ASP A 33 -13.68 5.58 -11.86
N TYR A 34 -14.46 5.28 -10.81
CA TYR A 34 -14.15 4.26 -9.81
C TYR A 34 -14.90 2.97 -10.08
N CYS A 35 -14.30 1.86 -9.65
CA CYS A 35 -14.98 0.58 -9.65
C CYS A 35 -16.07 0.62 -8.59
N ASN A 36 -17.34 0.70 -8.98
CA ASN A 36 -18.44 0.59 -8.05
C ASN A 36 -18.39 -0.80 -7.39
N ALA A 37 -17.89 -0.88 -6.15
CA ALA A 37 -17.94 -2.11 -5.40
C ALA A 37 -19.41 -2.49 -5.12
N PRO A 38 -19.74 -3.80 -5.11
CA PRO A 38 -21.10 -4.25 -4.93
C PRO A 38 -21.73 -3.70 -3.64
N ALA A 39 -23.06 -3.54 -3.67
CA ALA A 39 -23.90 -2.79 -2.72
C ALA A 39 -23.75 -3.14 -1.22
N ILE A 40 -23.00 -4.18 -0.87
CA ILE A 40 -22.98 -4.76 0.47
C ILE A 40 -21.82 -4.25 1.35
N SER A 41 -20.91 -3.46 0.80
CA SER A 41 -19.72 -3.05 1.53
C SER A 41 -19.90 -1.67 2.20
N ILE A 42 -19.41 -1.57 3.44
CA ILE A 42 -19.07 -0.31 4.13
C ILE A 42 -18.34 0.67 3.20
N TYR A 43 -17.63 0.16 2.19
CA TYR A 43 -17.10 0.89 1.03
C TYR A 43 -18.10 1.89 0.43
N ASN A 44 -19.34 1.49 0.13
CA ASN A 44 -20.34 2.38 -0.46
C ASN A 44 -20.85 3.42 0.54
N TRP A 45 -20.91 3.07 1.82
CA TRP A 45 -21.27 4.03 2.87
C TRP A 45 -20.21 5.13 3.02
N ILE A 46 -18.94 4.75 2.97
CA ILE A 46 -17.80 5.67 3.05
C ILE A 46 -17.68 6.50 1.77
N ASN A 47 -17.86 5.88 0.61
CA ASN A 47 -17.80 6.60 -0.66
C ASN A 47 -19.00 7.54 -0.85
N ARG A 48 -20.16 7.28 -0.23
CA ARG A 48 -21.28 8.23 -0.17
C ARG A 48 -21.02 9.42 0.74
N LEU A 49 -20.27 9.22 1.83
CA LEU A 49 -19.81 10.33 2.69
C LEU A 49 -18.69 11.15 2.02
N ALA A 50 -18.01 10.55 1.04
CA ALA A 50 -16.98 11.18 0.24
C ALA A 50 -17.54 11.63 -1.11
N ASP A 51 -18.38 12.67 -1.12
CA ASP A 51 -18.68 13.38 -2.36
C ASP A 51 -17.36 13.82 -3.00
N SER A 52 -16.97 13.14 -4.08
CA SER A 52 -15.63 13.20 -4.66
C SER A 52 -15.22 14.62 -5.06
N THR A 53 -16.20 15.48 -5.37
CA THR A 53 -16.04 16.89 -5.77
C THR A 53 -15.82 17.85 -4.59
N SER A 54 -16.12 17.43 -3.37
CA SER A 54 -16.06 18.29 -2.20
C SER A 54 -14.61 18.54 -1.74
N LEU A 55 -14.30 19.79 -1.40
CA LEU A 55 -13.00 20.19 -0.83
C LEU A 55 -12.63 19.36 0.42
N PRO A 56 -13.57 19.02 1.34
CA PRO A 56 -13.32 18.13 2.46
C PRO A 56 -12.80 16.75 2.04
N ALA A 57 -13.37 16.12 1.02
CA ALA A 57 -12.91 14.82 0.54
C ALA A 57 -11.48 14.86 -0.02
N ARG A 58 -11.07 15.97 -0.65
CA ARG A 58 -9.68 16.15 -1.10
C ARG A 58 -8.73 16.29 0.08
N LEU A 59 -9.11 17.07 1.10
CA LEU A 59 -8.28 17.26 2.30
C LEU A 59 -8.13 15.96 3.09
N THR A 60 -9.20 15.18 3.25
CA THR A 60 -9.13 13.89 3.95
C THR A 60 -8.29 12.87 3.18
N GLY A 61 -8.36 12.84 1.85
CA GLY A 61 -7.49 12.00 1.00
C GLY A 61 -6.02 12.41 1.08
N MET A 62 -5.73 13.71 1.07
CA MET A 62 -4.35 14.19 1.26
C MET A 62 -3.84 13.85 2.66
N ALA A 63 -4.65 14.08 3.69
CA ALA A 63 -4.30 13.79 5.08
C ALA A 63 -4.03 12.29 5.27
N SER A 64 -4.85 11.41 4.70
CA SER A 64 -4.65 9.96 4.82
C SER A 64 -3.35 9.50 4.13
N LEU A 65 -3.01 10.04 2.96
CA LEU A 65 -1.72 9.77 2.31
C LEU A 65 -0.51 10.23 3.13
N LEU A 66 -0.58 11.43 3.71
CA LEU A 66 0.48 11.95 4.56
C LEU A 66 0.61 11.10 5.84
N LEU A 67 -0.50 10.65 6.41
CA LEU A 67 -0.50 9.71 7.53
C LEU A 67 0.14 8.38 7.13
N MET A 68 -0.21 7.79 5.99
CA MET A 68 0.44 6.57 5.48
C MET A 68 1.95 6.76 5.29
N ALA A 69 2.38 7.87 4.68
CA ALA A 69 3.80 8.19 4.50
C ALA A 69 4.54 8.32 5.85
N SER A 70 3.92 8.95 6.85
CA SER A 70 4.51 9.08 8.18
C SER A 70 4.61 7.74 8.91
N LEU A 71 3.62 6.86 8.77
CA LEU A 71 3.66 5.50 9.29
C LEU A 71 4.75 4.66 8.61
N ILE A 72 4.93 4.79 7.30
CA ILE A 72 6.02 4.13 6.55
C ILE A 72 7.39 4.58 7.09
N ILE A 73 7.56 5.88 7.33
CA ILE A 73 8.78 6.41 7.95
C ILE A 73 8.95 5.82 9.36
N ASN A 74 7.89 5.82 10.17
CA ASN A 74 7.91 5.32 11.54
C ASN A 74 8.33 3.84 11.61
N ILE A 75 7.73 3.00 10.77
CA ILE A 75 8.06 1.56 10.65
C ILE A 75 9.56 1.39 10.34
N ASN A 76 10.12 2.16 9.40
CA ASN A 76 11.57 2.13 9.17
C ASN A 76 12.37 2.64 10.38
N THR A 77 11.95 3.68 11.10
CA THR A 77 12.68 4.15 12.29
C THR A 77 12.63 3.17 13.45
N LYS A 78 11.54 2.41 13.59
CA LYS A 78 11.34 1.40 14.64
C LYS A 78 12.15 0.14 14.36
N PHE A 79 12.14 -0.35 13.12
CA PHE A 79 12.75 -1.63 12.74
C PHE A 79 14.12 -1.53 12.05
N LEU A 80 14.48 -0.34 11.54
CA LEU A 80 15.78 0.00 10.92
C LEU A 80 16.24 -0.98 9.82
N PHE A 81 15.31 -1.44 8.97
CA PHE A 81 15.67 -2.33 7.86
C PHE A 81 16.41 -1.62 6.71
N ILE A 82 16.38 -0.29 6.59
CA ILE A 82 17.26 0.44 5.65
C ILE A 82 18.66 0.70 6.25
N GLY A 83 18.86 0.39 7.52
CA GLY A 83 20.13 0.59 8.23
C GLY A 83 20.36 2.01 8.75
N GLN A 84 19.48 2.96 8.41
CA GLN A 84 19.52 4.33 8.90
C GLN A 84 18.12 4.93 9.03
N ARG A 85 17.97 5.93 9.91
CA ARG A 85 16.75 6.75 10.00
C ARG A 85 16.72 7.68 8.78
N THR A 86 15.63 7.65 8.02
CA THR A 86 15.51 8.40 6.78
C THR A 86 14.04 8.64 6.45
N TYR A 87 13.75 9.77 5.80
CA TYR A 87 12.43 10.10 5.28
C TYR A 87 12.17 9.53 3.88
N LEU A 88 13.21 9.00 3.22
CA LEU A 88 13.15 8.60 1.82
C LEU A 88 12.04 7.58 1.48
N PRO A 89 11.74 6.56 2.31
CA PRO A 89 10.63 5.64 2.03
C PRO A 89 9.28 6.34 1.96
N GLY A 90 8.98 7.24 2.89
CA GLY A 90 7.74 8.02 2.86
C GLY A 90 7.68 8.94 1.66
N MET A 91 8.81 9.55 1.27
CA MET A 91 8.90 10.40 0.08
C MET A 91 8.64 9.61 -1.21
N LEU A 92 9.26 8.44 -1.35
CA LEU A 92 9.06 7.57 -2.51
C LEU A 92 7.63 7.03 -2.57
N PHE A 93 7.04 6.70 -1.42
CA PHE A 93 5.63 6.33 -1.34
C PHE A 93 4.72 7.46 -1.86
N LEU A 94 4.93 8.69 -1.41
CA LEU A 94 4.16 9.86 -1.86
C LEU A 94 4.33 10.11 -3.37
N LEU A 95 5.55 10.03 -3.89
CA LEU A 95 5.81 10.18 -5.33
C LEU A 95 5.10 9.09 -6.15
N LEU A 96 5.14 7.83 -5.72
CA LEU A 96 4.45 6.74 -6.40
C LEU A 96 2.92 6.90 -6.32
N ALA A 97 2.38 7.28 -5.16
CA ALA A 97 0.96 7.54 -4.99
C ALA A 97 0.48 8.70 -5.87
N LEU A 98 1.30 9.75 -6.00
CA LEU A 98 1.06 10.89 -6.88
C LEU A 98 1.22 10.56 -8.37
N MET A 99 1.77 9.43 -8.76
CA MET A 99 1.76 9.01 -10.17
C MET A 99 0.43 8.36 -10.56
N LEU A 100 -0.42 8.01 -9.59
CA LEU A 100 -1.74 7.43 -9.86
C LEU A 100 -2.76 8.54 -10.11
N HIS A 101 -3.29 8.62 -11.32
CA HIS A 101 -4.19 9.70 -11.73
C HIS A 101 -5.56 9.64 -11.00
N GLN A 102 -6.02 8.45 -10.60
CA GLN A 102 -7.38 8.24 -10.08
C GLN A 102 -7.55 8.50 -8.58
N THR A 103 -6.49 8.79 -7.81
CA THR A 103 -6.53 8.66 -6.34
C THR A 103 -6.80 9.96 -5.58
N GLN A 104 -7.14 11.06 -6.25
CA GLN A 104 -7.14 12.41 -5.65
C GLN A 104 -8.40 12.81 -4.86
N SER A 105 -9.33 11.87 -4.67
CA SER A 105 -10.44 12.01 -3.74
C SER A 105 -10.32 10.96 -2.64
N PHE A 106 -11.01 11.17 -1.52
CA PHE A 106 -11.01 10.20 -0.43
C PHE A 106 -11.66 8.89 -0.86
N HIS A 107 -10.97 7.78 -0.60
CA HIS A 107 -11.40 6.41 -0.92
C HIS A 107 -11.17 5.46 0.24
N ALA A 108 -11.99 4.40 0.28
CA ALA A 108 -11.85 3.32 1.24
C ALA A 108 -10.47 2.64 1.21
N ILE A 109 -9.76 2.70 0.07
CA ILE A 109 -8.39 2.17 -0.06
C ILE A 109 -7.40 2.83 0.91
N PHE A 110 -7.60 4.11 1.27
CA PHE A 110 -6.71 4.78 2.22
C PHE A 110 -6.92 4.26 3.64
N TRP A 111 -8.16 4.01 4.05
CA TRP A 111 -8.45 3.34 5.33
C TRP A 111 -7.86 1.93 5.37
N ALA A 112 -8.08 1.17 4.30
CA ALA A 112 -7.50 -0.16 4.16
C ALA A 112 -5.97 -0.13 4.21
N GLY A 113 -5.34 0.86 3.58
CA GLY A 113 -3.90 1.07 3.59
C GLY A 113 -3.34 1.44 4.97
N LEU A 114 -4.03 2.28 5.73
CA LEU A 114 -3.65 2.59 7.12
C LEU A 114 -3.69 1.35 8.00
N LEU A 115 -4.78 0.56 7.91
CA LEU A 115 -4.92 -0.70 8.64
C LEU A 115 -3.85 -1.72 8.23
N LEU A 116 -3.53 -1.82 6.94
CA LEU A 116 -2.46 -2.67 6.44
C LEU A 116 -1.08 -2.25 6.98
N LEU A 117 -0.80 -0.95 7.11
CA LEU A 117 0.45 -0.46 7.70
C LEU A 117 0.55 -0.82 9.20
N PHE A 118 -0.55 -0.71 9.95
CA PHE A 118 -0.58 -1.18 11.34
C PHE A 118 -0.43 -2.70 11.43
N ALA A 119 -1.03 -3.46 10.50
CA ALA A 119 -0.84 -4.90 10.43
C ALA A 119 0.64 -5.26 10.15
N LEU A 120 1.30 -4.55 9.23
CA LEU A 120 2.74 -4.73 8.95
C LEU A 120 3.61 -4.39 10.17
N ASP A 121 3.29 -3.34 10.92
CA ASP A 121 4.00 -3.01 12.16
C ASP A 121 3.91 -4.13 13.20
N ARG A 122 2.71 -4.71 13.39
CA ARG A 122 2.48 -5.85 14.28
C ARG A 122 3.23 -7.09 13.80
N LEU A 123 3.14 -7.41 12.52
CA LEU A 123 3.79 -8.55 11.89
C LEU A 123 5.32 -8.48 12.03
N LEU A 124 5.93 -7.34 11.72
CA LEU A 124 7.38 -7.13 11.88
C LEU A 124 7.81 -7.19 13.35
N GLY A 125 6.93 -6.79 14.28
CA GLY A 125 7.12 -6.86 15.72
C GLY A 125 7.33 -8.29 16.25
N THR A 126 6.72 -9.28 15.60
CA THR A 126 6.73 -10.70 16.04
C THR A 126 8.13 -11.30 16.12
N HIS A 127 9.09 -10.71 15.40
CA HIS A 127 10.47 -11.18 15.37
C HIS A 127 11.24 -10.87 16.66
N ARG A 128 10.85 -9.84 17.42
CA ARG A 128 11.63 -9.38 18.58
C ARG A 128 11.39 -10.17 19.87
N TYR A 129 10.24 -10.83 19.99
CA TYR A 129 9.85 -11.52 21.21
C TYR A 129 9.18 -12.86 20.89
N GLU A 130 9.73 -13.94 21.43
CA GLU A 130 9.08 -15.25 21.44
C GLU A 130 7.88 -15.19 22.40
N GLY A 131 6.72 -15.71 22.00
CA GLY A 131 5.48 -15.71 22.82
C GLY A 131 4.41 -14.68 22.45
N LEU A 132 4.67 -13.72 21.55
CA LEU A 132 3.65 -12.76 21.08
C LEU A 132 2.74 -13.33 19.97
N ALA A 133 2.10 -14.48 20.22
CA ALA A 133 1.06 -15.00 19.33
C ALA A 133 -0.05 -13.94 19.07
N ASN A 134 -0.28 -13.07 20.05
CA ASN A 134 -1.19 -11.93 19.96
C ASN A 134 -0.85 -10.99 18.79
N GLN A 135 0.43 -10.75 18.46
CA GLN A 135 0.78 -9.84 17.36
C GLN A 135 0.47 -10.42 15.98
N VAL A 136 0.55 -11.74 15.81
CA VAL A 136 0.14 -12.43 14.58
C VAL A 136 -1.38 -12.30 14.41
N PHE A 137 -2.12 -12.55 15.49
CA PHE A 137 -3.57 -12.38 15.51
C PHE A 137 -3.98 -10.93 15.23
N ASP A 138 -3.35 -9.95 15.90
CA ASP A 138 -3.61 -8.52 15.70
C ASP A 138 -3.38 -8.12 14.23
N ALA A 139 -2.29 -8.57 13.62
CA ALA A 139 -1.97 -8.27 12.23
C ALA A 139 -3.02 -8.87 11.26
N ALA A 140 -3.44 -10.11 11.52
CA ALA A 140 -4.48 -10.78 10.74
C ALA A 140 -5.84 -10.09 10.92
N LEU A 141 -6.20 -9.71 12.15
CA LEU A 141 -7.42 -8.98 12.49
C LEU A 141 -7.49 -7.62 11.79
N LEU A 142 -6.40 -6.85 11.84
CA LEU A 142 -6.30 -5.56 11.17
C LEU A 142 -6.42 -5.70 9.65
N THR A 143 -5.84 -6.76 9.07
CA THR A 143 -5.95 -7.01 7.61
C THR A 143 -7.35 -7.50 7.23
N GLY A 144 -8.00 -8.34 8.05
CA GLY A 144 -9.39 -8.72 7.87
C GLY A 144 -10.30 -7.48 7.90
N LEU A 145 -10.04 -6.55 8.83
CA LEU A 145 -10.77 -5.29 8.90
C LEU A 145 -10.48 -4.42 7.67
N ALA A 146 -9.23 -4.33 7.21
CA ALA A 146 -8.86 -3.64 5.98
C ALA A 146 -9.61 -4.21 4.76
N ALA A 147 -9.82 -5.53 4.73
CA ALA A 147 -10.55 -6.21 3.68
C ALA A 147 -12.07 -5.97 3.76
N VAL A 148 -12.63 -5.58 4.90
CA VAL A 148 -14.02 -5.09 4.96
C VAL A 148 -14.16 -3.75 4.21
N PHE A 149 -13.15 -2.87 4.32
CA PHE A 149 -13.12 -1.58 3.59
C PHE A 149 -12.77 -1.75 2.12
N TYR A 150 -11.81 -2.62 1.81
CA TYR A 150 -11.34 -2.88 0.44
C TYR A 150 -11.26 -4.40 0.22
N PRO A 151 -12.39 -5.02 -0.23
CA PRO A 151 -12.56 -6.47 -0.31
C PRO A 151 -11.47 -7.30 -1.00
N PRO A 152 -10.78 -6.80 -2.05
CA PRO A 152 -9.68 -7.54 -2.67
C PRO A 152 -8.56 -7.94 -1.69
N LEU A 153 -8.41 -7.27 -0.54
CA LEU A 153 -7.40 -7.63 0.47
C LEU A 153 -7.71 -8.91 1.24
N PHE A 154 -8.91 -9.48 1.11
CA PHE A 154 -9.19 -10.82 1.64
C PHE A 154 -8.17 -11.84 1.13
N PHE A 155 -7.73 -11.66 -0.12
CA PHE A 155 -6.77 -12.52 -0.79
C PHE A 155 -5.31 -12.29 -0.35
N LEU A 156 -5.06 -11.47 0.69
CA LEU A 156 -3.76 -11.40 1.38
C LEU A 156 -3.51 -12.56 2.35
N LEU A 157 -4.45 -13.49 2.52
CA LEU A 157 -4.25 -14.68 3.37
C LEU A 157 -2.96 -15.47 3.04
N PRO A 158 -2.59 -15.71 1.76
CA PRO A 158 -1.33 -16.38 1.43
C PRO A 158 -0.10 -15.60 1.89
N PHE A 159 -0.14 -14.26 1.82
CA PHE A 159 0.95 -13.41 2.31
C PHE A 159 1.23 -13.66 3.81
N PHE A 160 0.18 -13.82 4.63
CA PHE A 160 0.35 -14.12 6.05
C PHE A 160 0.99 -15.49 6.31
N PHE A 161 0.61 -16.52 5.55
CA PHE A 161 1.24 -17.84 5.69
C PHE A 161 2.72 -17.80 5.33
N PHE A 162 3.08 -17.15 4.23
CA PHE A 162 4.50 -16.93 3.89
C PHE A 162 5.21 -16.07 4.94
N ALA A 163 4.52 -15.10 5.53
CA ALA A 163 5.11 -14.27 6.57
C ALA A 163 5.47 -15.07 7.83
N LEU A 164 4.60 -15.99 8.26
CA LEU A 164 4.89 -16.90 9.35
C LEU A 164 6.11 -17.77 9.04
N LEU A 165 6.15 -18.37 7.84
CA LEU A 165 7.27 -19.21 7.40
C LEU A 165 8.62 -18.46 7.38
N ILE A 166 8.62 -17.16 7.06
CA ILE A 166 9.84 -16.35 7.01
C ILE A 166 10.26 -15.90 8.41
N LEU A 167 9.32 -15.39 9.20
CA LEU A 167 9.63 -14.72 10.45
C LEU A 167 9.90 -15.69 11.59
N ARG A 168 9.19 -16.82 11.64
CA ARG A 168 9.10 -17.68 12.82
C ARG A 168 9.22 -19.17 12.47
N PRO A 169 9.63 -20.01 13.43
CA PRO A 169 9.50 -21.46 13.29
C PRO A 169 8.02 -21.86 13.17
N PHE A 170 7.76 -22.98 12.52
CA PHE A 170 6.40 -23.47 12.30
C PHE A 170 5.69 -23.75 13.64
N ASN A 171 4.52 -23.13 13.83
CA ASN A 171 3.63 -23.38 14.95
C ASN A 171 2.18 -23.33 14.48
N TRP A 172 1.51 -24.49 14.41
CA TRP A 172 0.15 -24.62 13.89
C TRP A 172 -0.87 -23.69 14.57
N ARG A 173 -0.66 -23.32 15.84
CA ARG A 173 -1.55 -22.39 16.56
C ARG A 173 -1.55 -21.01 15.91
N GLU A 174 -0.40 -20.55 15.43
CA GLU A 174 -0.28 -19.24 14.78
C GLU A 174 -0.97 -19.21 13.41
N TRP A 175 -1.01 -20.33 12.71
CA TRP A 175 -1.75 -20.46 11.45
C TRP A 175 -3.25 -20.33 11.68
N PHE A 176 -3.75 -20.94 12.76
CA PHE A 176 -5.15 -20.79 13.16
C PHE A 176 -5.47 -19.36 13.59
N LEU A 177 -4.54 -18.68 14.29
CA LEU A 177 -4.69 -17.25 14.63
C LEU A 177 -4.76 -16.34 13.41
N VAL A 178 -4.03 -16.64 12.34
CA VAL A 178 -4.15 -15.90 11.07
C VAL A 178 -5.55 -16.07 10.47
N ILE A 179 -6.02 -17.32 10.37
CA ILE A 179 -7.33 -17.63 9.76
C ILE A 179 -8.45 -16.97 10.58
N THR A 180 -8.45 -17.18 11.89
CA THR A 180 -9.47 -16.61 12.79
C THR A 180 -9.39 -15.09 12.85
N GLY A 181 -8.20 -14.51 12.95
CA GLY A 181 -8.00 -13.07 12.94
C GLY A 181 -8.57 -12.43 11.68
N MET A 182 -8.23 -12.96 10.49
CA MET A 182 -8.79 -12.44 9.23
C MET A 182 -10.30 -12.68 9.12
N ALA A 183 -10.84 -13.78 9.65
CA ALA A 183 -12.26 -14.12 9.51
C ALA A 183 -13.20 -13.31 10.42
N ILE A 184 -12.75 -12.91 11.62
CA ILE A 184 -13.59 -12.20 12.61
C ILE A 184 -14.26 -10.94 12.05
N PRO A 185 -13.55 -10.02 11.36
CA PRO A 185 -14.16 -8.81 10.82
C PRO A 185 -15.26 -9.11 9.80
N PHE A 186 -15.10 -10.16 8.99
CA PHE A 186 -16.13 -10.61 8.05
C PHE A 186 -17.33 -11.20 8.76
N TYR A 187 -17.11 -12.01 9.79
CA TYR A 187 -18.18 -12.58 10.60
C TYR A 187 -19.01 -11.47 11.28
N LEU A 188 -18.34 -10.47 11.87
CA LEU A 188 -19.02 -9.33 12.48
C LEU A 188 -19.78 -8.48 11.45
N THR A 189 -19.19 -8.27 10.27
CA THR A 189 -19.85 -7.53 9.18
C THR A 189 -21.08 -8.28 8.68
N TYR A 190 -20.98 -9.60 8.51
CA TYR A 190 -22.10 -10.46 8.14
C TYR A 190 -23.21 -10.43 9.20
N ALA A 191 -22.86 -10.59 10.48
CA ALA A 191 -23.82 -10.51 11.58
C ALA A 191 -24.52 -9.15 11.64
N TRP A 192 -23.78 -8.06 11.43
CA TRP A 192 -24.35 -6.71 11.36
C TRP A 192 -25.37 -6.58 10.22
N ILE A 193 -25.01 -6.99 9.01
CA ILE A 193 -25.90 -6.92 7.84
C ILE A 193 -27.14 -7.79 8.07
N TYR A 194 -26.96 -9.00 8.62
CA TYR A 194 -28.06 -9.91 8.90
C TYR A 194 -29.08 -9.35 9.93
N LEU A 195 -28.61 -8.61 10.93
CA LEU A 195 -29.46 -8.06 11.99
C LEU A 195 -30.15 -6.75 11.61
N PHE A 196 -29.49 -5.91 10.81
CA PHE A 196 -29.93 -4.53 10.57
C PHE A 196 -30.43 -4.26 9.14
N ASP A 197 -30.12 -5.13 8.18
CA ASP A 197 -30.53 -4.96 6.80
C ASP A 197 -31.75 -5.84 6.45
N LYS A 198 -32.52 -5.45 5.43
CA LYS A 198 -33.75 -6.17 5.06
C LYS A 198 -33.41 -7.55 4.48
N PRO A 199 -34.21 -8.61 4.74
CA PRO A 199 -33.92 -9.96 4.24
C PRO A 199 -33.82 -10.06 2.71
N GLU A 200 -34.50 -9.18 1.98
CA GLU A 200 -34.43 -9.09 0.52
C GLU A 200 -33.11 -8.47 -0.01
N SER A 201 -32.32 -7.79 0.83
CA SER A 201 -31.04 -7.16 0.48
C SER A 201 -29.81 -7.94 0.97
N ASN A 202 -29.98 -9.17 1.47
CA ASN A 202 -28.88 -10.00 1.97
C ASN A 202 -28.00 -10.54 0.82
N HIS A 203 -27.31 -9.63 0.15
CA HIS A 203 -26.47 -9.87 -1.01
C HIS A 203 -25.02 -10.16 -0.63
N PHE A 204 -24.68 -10.35 0.65
CA PHE A 204 -23.30 -10.47 1.14
C PHE A 204 -22.48 -11.46 0.31
N ILE A 205 -22.96 -12.69 0.18
CA ILE A 205 -22.29 -13.73 -0.62
C ILE A 205 -22.22 -13.31 -2.09
N SER A 206 -23.31 -12.78 -2.66
CA SER A 206 -23.34 -12.36 -4.07
C SER A 206 -22.40 -11.18 -4.37
N GLY A 207 -22.12 -10.29 -3.42
CA GLY A 207 -21.12 -9.22 -3.61
C GLY A 207 -19.69 -9.74 -3.61
N TYR A 208 -19.36 -10.70 -2.74
CA TYR A 208 -18.04 -11.31 -2.80
C TYR A 208 -17.84 -12.12 -4.09
N ILE A 209 -18.91 -12.76 -4.60
CA ILE A 209 -18.88 -13.39 -5.93
C ILE A 209 -18.68 -12.32 -7.01
N HIS A 210 -19.38 -11.18 -6.90
CA HIS A 210 -19.28 -10.07 -7.86
C HIS A 210 -17.84 -9.54 -7.97
N LEU A 211 -17.06 -9.50 -6.87
CA LEU A 211 -15.63 -9.11 -6.87
C LEU A 211 -14.79 -9.89 -7.86
N ILE A 212 -15.10 -11.17 -8.03
CA ILE A 212 -14.32 -12.10 -8.85
C ILE A 212 -14.85 -12.14 -10.28
N THR A 213 -16.16 -11.95 -10.47
CA THR A 213 -16.82 -12.17 -11.77
C THR A 213 -16.94 -10.93 -12.63
N PHE A 214 -17.11 -9.74 -12.05
CA PHE A 214 -17.38 -8.53 -12.84
C PHE A 214 -16.15 -7.64 -12.95
N PRO A 215 -15.59 -7.45 -14.16
CA PRO A 215 -14.48 -6.55 -14.36
C PRO A 215 -14.87 -5.12 -14.08
N CYS A 216 -13.99 -4.42 -13.39
CA CYS A 216 -14.08 -2.97 -13.35
C CYS A 216 -13.88 -2.42 -14.77
N PRO A 217 -14.68 -1.42 -15.21
CA PRO A 217 -14.43 -0.73 -16.46
C PRO A 217 -13.05 -0.04 -16.40
N GLY A 218 -12.04 -0.75 -16.87
CA GLY A 218 -10.67 -0.28 -16.90
C GLY A 218 -10.50 0.73 -18.00
N LEU A 219 -10.25 2.00 -17.64
CA LEU A 219 -9.69 2.98 -18.57
C LEU A 219 -8.33 2.44 -19.04
N LYS A 220 -8.21 2.18 -20.35
CA LYS A 220 -6.93 1.88 -20.98
C LYS A 220 -5.95 3.00 -20.61
N PRO A 221 -4.75 2.67 -20.09
CA PRO A 221 -3.80 3.71 -19.71
C PRO A 221 -3.48 4.57 -20.93
N SER A 222 -3.37 5.88 -20.73
CA SER A 222 -2.89 6.77 -21.79
C SER A 222 -1.45 6.39 -22.18
N ALA A 223 -1.00 6.86 -23.34
CA ALA A 223 0.38 6.61 -23.78
C ALA A 223 1.40 7.12 -22.75
N THR A 224 1.12 8.27 -22.12
CA THR A 224 1.93 8.85 -21.04
C THR A 224 1.90 8.01 -19.76
N GLU A 225 0.72 7.55 -19.32
CA GLU A 225 0.60 6.64 -18.16
C GLU A 225 1.39 5.35 -18.38
N SER A 226 1.36 4.82 -19.60
CA SER A 226 2.08 3.59 -19.96
C SER A 226 3.60 3.76 -19.88
N ILE A 227 4.13 4.88 -20.43
CA ILE A 227 5.57 5.19 -20.36
C ILE A 227 6.03 5.31 -18.91
N VAL A 228 5.28 6.04 -18.08
CA VAL A 228 5.61 6.21 -16.65
C VAL A 228 5.55 4.88 -15.91
N LEU A 229 4.54 4.04 -16.19
CA LEU A 229 4.42 2.71 -15.61
C LEU A 229 5.62 1.82 -15.98
N TYR A 230 6.02 1.78 -17.25
CA TYR A 230 7.21 1.01 -17.68
C TYR A 230 8.49 1.50 -16.99
N TYR A 231 8.62 2.81 -16.81
CA TYR A 231 9.74 3.39 -16.08
C TYR A 231 9.76 2.97 -14.59
N ILE A 232 8.60 2.98 -13.92
CA ILE A 232 8.47 2.50 -12.54
C ILE A 232 8.84 1.00 -12.46
N ILE A 233 8.32 0.18 -13.36
CA ILE A 233 8.64 -1.25 -13.41
C ILE A 233 10.14 -1.45 -13.59
N PHE A 234 10.76 -0.72 -14.51
CA PHE A 234 12.20 -0.79 -14.76
C PHE A 234 13.03 -0.48 -13.51
N ILE A 235 12.70 0.60 -12.79
CA ILE A 235 13.47 0.97 -11.59
C ILE A 235 13.21 0.01 -10.41
N VAL A 236 12.00 -0.54 -10.31
CA VAL A 236 11.68 -1.59 -9.33
C VAL A 236 12.48 -2.85 -9.61
N LEU A 237 12.59 -3.28 -10.88
CA LEU A 237 13.40 -4.43 -11.27
C LEU A 237 14.89 -4.21 -10.94
N ILE A 238 15.44 -3.04 -11.26
CA ILE A 238 16.83 -2.69 -10.88
C ILE A 238 17.02 -2.81 -9.36
N SER A 239 16.08 -2.27 -8.60
CA SER A 239 16.16 -2.23 -7.15
C SER A 239 15.98 -3.64 -6.54
N PHE A 240 15.21 -4.51 -7.19
CA PHE A 240 15.04 -5.92 -6.84
C PHE A 240 16.32 -6.72 -7.08
N PHE A 241 16.93 -6.61 -8.26
CA PHE A 241 18.22 -7.26 -8.54
C PHE A 241 19.33 -6.75 -7.64
N TYR A 242 19.30 -5.46 -7.31
CA TYR A 242 20.23 -4.88 -6.33
C TYR A 242 20.06 -5.52 -4.95
N LEU A 243 18.82 -5.66 -4.47
CA LEU A 243 18.53 -6.33 -3.21
C LEU A 243 19.08 -7.76 -3.20
N LEU A 244 18.82 -8.56 -4.24
CA LEU A 244 19.33 -9.93 -4.37
C LEU A 244 20.86 -9.99 -4.22
N ARG A 245 21.58 -9.05 -4.84
CA ARG A 245 23.04 -8.96 -4.76
C ARG A 245 23.55 -8.69 -3.34
N ILE A 246 22.83 -7.91 -2.54
CA ILE A 246 23.27 -7.52 -1.19
C ILE A 246 22.71 -8.40 -0.07
N MET A 247 21.79 -9.32 -0.37
CA MET A 247 21.10 -10.16 0.65
C MET A 247 22.05 -10.96 1.54
N GLY A 248 23.21 -11.39 1.03
CA GLY A 248 24.20 -12.12 1.81
C GLY A 248 24.89 -11.30 2.89
N ASN A 249 24.92 -9.97 2.74
CA ASN A 249 25.73 -9.06 3.55
C ASN A 249 24.92 -8.20 4.52
N ILE A 250 23.59 -8.32 4.51
CA ILE A 250 22.68 -7.57 5.39
C ILE A 250 22.28 -8.40 6.62
N LYS A 251 21.88 -7.72 7.69
CA LYS A 251 21.40 -8.36 8.92
C LYS A 251 20.26 -9.34 8.63
N ILE A 252 20.21 -10.46 9.36
CA ILE A 252 19.22 -11.53 9.14
C ILE A 252 17.78 -10.99 9.21
N PHE A 253 17.46 -10.17 10.23
CA PHE A 253 16.14 -9.56 10.35
C PHE A 253 15.81 -8.66 9.16
N THR A 254 16.74 -7.79 8.76
CA THR A 254 16.59 -6.93 7.58
C THR A 254 16.30 -7.73 6.32
N ARG A 255 17.02 -8.84 6.10
CA ARG A 255 16.78 -9.76 4.99
C ARG A 255 15.36 -10.33 5.04
N LYS A 256 14.92 -10.83 6.20
CA LYS A 256 13.56 -11.33 6.41
C LYS A 256 12.50 -10.25 6.12
N SER A 257 12.70 -9.01 6.57
CA SER A 257 11.80 -7.89 6.28
C SER A 257 11.68 -7.61 4.78
N TYR A 258 12.78 -7.65 4.02
CA TYR A 258 12.70 -7.49 2.57
C TYR A 258 12.03 -8.68 1.86
N TYR A 259 12.23 -9.92 2.32
CA TYR A 259 11.44 -11.05 1.81
C TYR A 259 9.94 -10.84 2.02
N LEU A 260 9.53 -10.35 3.20
CA LEU A 260 8.13 -10.00 3.45
C LEU A 260 7.61 -8.93 2.49
N PHE A 261 8.35 -7.84 2.31
CA PHE A 261 7.93 -6.77 1.40
C PHE A 261 7.83 -7.26 -0.05
N MET A 262 8.72 -8.14 -0.50
CA MET A 262 8.64 -8.72 -1.85
C MET A 262 7.43 -9.64 -2.00
N ILE A 263 7.13 -10.48 -1.01
CA ILE A 263 5.94 -11.35 -1.05
C ILE A 263 4.67 -10.51 -0.97
N LEU A 264 4.64 -9.46 -0.15
CA LEU A 264 3.52 -8.52 -0.14
C LEU A 264 3.31 -7.88 -1.51
N ALA A 265 4.38 -7.39 -2.14
CA ALA A 265 4.30 -6.77 -3.47
C ALA A 265 3.82 -7.78 -4.53
N LEU A 266 4.36 -9.00 -4.51
CA LEU A 266 3.93 -10.07 -5.42
C LEU A 266 2.46 -10.44 -5.20
N ASN A 267 2.02 -10.56 -3.95
CA ASN A 267 0.64 -10.93 -3.63
C ASN A 267 -0.34 -9.83 -4.05
N LEU A 268 -0.02 -8.55 -3.82
CA LEU A 268 -0.81 -7.42 -4.31
C LEU A 268 -0.86 -7.35 -5.84
N LEU A 269 0.22 -7.67 -6.54
CA LEU A 269 0.23 -7.78 -8.00
C LEU A 269 -0.67 -8.93 -8.47
N LEU A 270 -0.59 -10.10 -7.83
CA LEU A 270 -1.46 -11.23 -8.14
C LEU A 270 -2.93 -10.89 -7.92
N ILE A 271 -3.25 -10.16 -6.85
CA ILE A 271 -4.60 -9.65 -6.60
C ILE A 271 -5.07 -8.75 -7.75
N TYR A 272 -4.23 -7.81 -8.21
CA TYR A 272 -4.57 -6.95 -9.35
C TYR A 272 -4.87 -7.74 -10.63
N TRP A 273 -4.08 -8.79 -10.92
CA TRP A 273 -4.24 -9.59 -12.14
C TRP A 273 -5.38 -10.60 -12.07
N LEU A 274 -5.62 -11.20 -10.89
CA LEU A 274 -6.61 -12.27 -10.71
C LEU A 274 -7.99 -11.75 -10.31
N ILE A 275 -8.08 -10.55 -9.74
CA ILE A 275 -9.34 -9.99 -9.23
C ILE A 275 -9.74 -8.78 -10.07
N PRO A 276 -10.73 -8.94 -10.94
CA PRO A 276 -11.12 -7.89 -11.87
C PRO A 276 -11.63 -6.58 -11.20
N GLN A 277 -12.07 -6.65 -9.93
CA GLN A 277 -12.51 -5.47 -9.16
C GLN A 277 -11.44 -4.80 -8.32
N ALA A 278 -10.20 -5.27 -8.31
CA ALA A 278 -9.13 -4.56 -7.61
C ALA A 278 -8.93 -3.13 -8.14
N GLY A 279 -9.15 -2.92 -9.45
CA GLY A 279 -8.96 -1.60 -10.05
C GLY A 279 -7.52 -1.08 -9.93
N LYS A 280 -7.29 0.18 -10.31
CA LYS A 280 -5.96 0.81 -10.22
C LYS A 280 -5.62 1.30 -8.81
N GLU A 281 -6.59 1.35 -7.90
CA GLU A 281 -6.40 1.84 -6.52
C GLU A 281 -5.43 0.97 -5.72
N ILE A 282 -5.39 -0.35 -6.01
CA ILE A 282 -4.46 -1.28 -5.35
C ILE A 282 -2.99 -0.89 -5.49
N PHE A 283 -2.63 -0.09 -6.51
CA PHE A 283 -1.28 0.40 -6.68
C PHE A 283 -0.84 1.35 -5.55
N ILE A 284 -1.77 1.98 -4.81
CA ILE A 284 -1.43 2.71 -3.57
C ILE A 284 -0.86 1.74 -2.54
N LEU A 285 -1.47 0.57 -2.38
CA LEU A 285 -1.00 -0.44 -1.44
C LEU A 285 0.31 -1.07 -1.94
N LEU A 286 0.46 -1.28 -3.25
CA LEU A 286 1.70 -1.77 -3.85
C LEU A 286 2.86 -0.78 -3.64
N ALA A 287 2.59 0.52 -3.62
CA ALA A 287 3.59 1.55 -3.36
C ALA A 287 4.24 1.41 -1.97
N ILE A 288 3.56 0.79 -0.99
CA ILE A 288 4.11 0.56 0.35
C ILE A 288 5.39 -0.30 0.31
N PRO A 289 5.37 -1.59 -0.09
CA PRO A 289 6.58 -2.40 -0.16
C PRO A 289 7.57 -1.88 -1.22
N VAL A 290 7.09 -1.33 -2.34
CA VAL A 290 7.94 -0.78 -3.39
C VAL A 290 8.75 0.42 -2.89
N SER A 291 8.17 1.29 -2.07
CA SER A 291 8.86 2.45 -1.52
C SER A 291 10.09 2.07 -0.68
N TYR A 292 10.00 1.02 0.13
CA TYR A 292 11.13 0.51 0.91
C TYR A 292 12.21 -0.10 0.02
N LEU A 293 11.81 -0.84 -1.00
CA LEU A 293 12.70 -1.50 -1.95
C LEU A 293 13.49 -0.45 -2.76
N LEU A 294 12.81 0.58 -3.27
CA LEU A 294 13.45 1.73 -3.93
C LEU A 294 14.36 2.51 -2.96
N ALA A 295 13.90 2.76 -1.72
CA ALA A 295 14.70 3.48 -0.74
C ALA A 295 16.02 2.76 -0.45
N LEU A 296 16.01 1.42 -0.36
CA LEU A 296 17.22 0.62 -0.20
C LEU A 296 18.21 0.85 -1.36
N TYR A 297 17.74 0.79 -2.60
CA TYR A 297 18.58 1.00 -3.77
C TYR A 297 19.17 2.42 -3.82
N PHE A 298 18.36 3.42 -3.52
CA PHE A 298 18.79 4.82 -3.58
C PHE A 298 19.69 5.24 -2.42
N LEU A 299 19.66 4.56 -1.27
CA LEU A 299 20.46 4.90 -0.09
C LEU A 299 21.75 4.10 0.03
N SER A 300 21.73 2.84 -0.38
CA SER A 300 22.82 1.90 -0.17
C SER A 300 24.15 2.33 -0.82
N GLY A 301 25.23 2.43 -0.04
CA GLY A 301 26.56 2.75 -0.58
C GLY A 301 26.71 4.16 -1.17
N ARG A 302 27.81 4.37 -1.92
CA ARG A 302 28.22 5.70 -2.42
C ARG A 302 27.24 6.23 -3.49
N GLN A 303 26.91 7.52 -3.41
CA GLN A 303 26.09 8.18 -4.41
C GLN A 303 26.77 8.09 -5.78
N THR A 304 26.12 7.40 -6.73
CA THR A 304 26.57 7.33 -8.13
C THR A 304 25.74 8.28 -8.98
N ARG A 305 26.31 8.79 -10.08
CA ARG A 305 25.59 9.66 -11.03
C ARG A 305 24.32 8.97 -11.57
N LEU A 306 24.38 7.67 -11.83
CA LEU A 306 23.22 6.88 -12.27
C LEU A 306 22.04 6.93 -11.30
N ARG A 307 22.30 6.79 -9.99
CA ARG A 307 21.23 6.85 -8.97
C ARG A 307 20.61 8.24 -8.84
N LEU A 308 21.42 9.28 -9.05
CA LEU A 308 20.92 10.66 -9.12
C LEU A 308 19.99 10.84 -10.33
N ILE A 309 20.42 10.39 -11.51
CA ILE A 309 19.63 10.49 -12.75
C ILE A 309 18.32 9.73 -12.61
N PHE A 310 18.35 8.49 -12.10
CA PHE A 310 17.13 7.72 -11.90
C PHE A 310 16.19 8.36 -10.87
N PHE A 311 16.69 8.91 -9.78
CA PHE A 311 15.82 9.58 -8.83
C PHE A 311 15.21 10.87 -9.42
N ASP A 312 16.03 11.70 -10.09
CA ASP A 312 15.56 12.94 -10.70
C ASP A 312 14.53 12.63 -11.82
N ALA A 313 14.75 11.58 -12.62
CA ALA A 313 13.79 11.13 -13.63
C ALA A 313 12.46 10.62 -13.03
N LEU A 314 12.49 9.98 -11.86
CA LEU A 314 11.28 9.58 -11.12
C LEU A 314 10.49 10.80 -10.65
N VAL A 315 11.15 11.86 -10.18
CA VAL A 315 10.47 13.11 -9.81
C VAL A 315 9.86 13.78 -11.04
N ILE A 316 10.60 13.82 -12.15
CA ILE A 316 10.13 14.39 -13.41
C ILE A 316 8.93 13.61 -13.95
N SER A 317 8.93 12.27 -13.90
CA SER A 317 7.79 11.48 -14.38
C SER A 317 6.51 11.73 -13.55
N ALA A 318 6.64 11.96 -12.24
CA ALA A 318 5.51 12.36 -11.38
C ALA A 318 4.93 13.73 -11.78
N ILE A 319 5.77 14.65 -12.25
CA ILE A 319 5.34 15.95 -12.77
C ILE A 319 4.67 15.76 -14.13
N LEU A 320 5.30 15.04 -15.06
CA LEU A 320 4.82 14.90 -16.44
C LEU A 320 3.44 14.26 -16.52
N ILE A 321 3.17 13.22 -15.71
CA ILE A 321 1.87 12.55 -15.69
C ILE A 321 0.73 13.46 -15.22
N ARG A 322 1.06 14.57 -14.54
CA ARG A 322 0.10 15.53 -13.97
C ARG A 322 -0.19 16.71 -14.88
N TYR A 323 0.73 17.06 -15.78
CA TYR A 323 0.55 18.18 -16.72
C TYR A 323 0.04 17.74 -18.09
N ILE A 324 0.21 16.47 -18.47
CA ILE A 324 -0.14 15.98 -19.82
C ILE A 324 -1.54 15.31 -19.86
N ASN A 325 -2.06 14.85 -18.72
CA ASN A 325 -3.39 14.22 -18.59
C ASN A 325 -4.38 15.14 -17.87
#